data_AF-A0A8C9J4I4-F1
#
_entry.id   AF-A0A8C9J4I4-F1
#
_cell.length_a   1.000
_cell.length_b   1.000
_cell.length_c   1.000
_cell.angle_alpha   90.00
_cell.angle_beta   90.00
_cell.angle_gamma   90.00
#
_symmetry.space_group_name_H-M   'P 1'
#
loop_
_entity.id
_entity.type
_entity.pdbx_description
1 polymer ?
#
loop_
_entity_poly.entity_id
_entity_poly.type
_entity_poly.pdbx_seq_one_letter_code
_entity_poly.pdbx_strand_id
1 'polypeptide(L)'
;ELAEYEKLSDQVKISEEALRADGFGENPFYCCLVAELLPAPGEPQGQGIGSKIIKKVAEVALERGCSQLRLTVLDWNKGAMDLYKALGAQDLTEAEGWHSFRFEEEAMRELAGK
;
A
#
# COMPACT_ATOMS: atom_id res chain seq x y z
N GLU A 1 -1.97 -10.66 15.07
CA GLU A 1 -1.56 -10.34 13.67
C GLU A 1 -0.14 -9.74 13.62
N LEU A 2 0.46 -9.53 12.44
CA LEU A 2 1.86 -9.05 12.28
C LEU A 2 2.20 -7.82 13.14
N ALA A 3 1.22 -6.92 13.36
CA ALA A 3 1.35 -5.75 14.22
C ALA A 3 1.52 -6.08 15.72
N GLU A 4 0.86 -7.14 16.22
CA GLU A 4 1.07 -7.65 17.59
C GLU A 4 2.42 -8.37 17.71
N TYR A 5 2.83 -9.08 16.64
CA TYR A 5 4.13 -9.74 16.59
C TYR A 5 5.30 -8.73 16.64
N GLU A 6 5.12 -7.54 16.06
CA GLU A 6 6.14 -6.49 16.03
C GLU A 6 5.97 -5.39 17.10
N LYS A 7 4.96 -5.51 17.99
CA LYS A 7 4.63 -4.49 19.01
C LYS A 7 4.38 -3.09 18.44
N LEU A 8 3.73 -3.03 17.27
CA LEU A 8 3.41 -1.79 16.56
C LEU A 8 1.90 -1.53 16.48
N SER A 9 1.11 -2.20 17.32
CA SER A 9 -0.35 -2.06 17.40
C SER A 9 -0.83 -0.61 17.45
N ASP A 10 -0.08 0.25 18.13
CA ASP A 10 -0.47 1.64 18.41
C ASP A 10 -0.24 2.58 17.21
N GLN A 11 0.49 2.13 16.18
CA GLN A 11 0.80 2.90 14.97
C GLN A 11 -0.08 2.52 13.77
N VAL A 12 -0.91 1.48 13.92
CA VAL A 12 -1.79 0.98 12.86
C VAL A 12 -3.19 1.56 13.07
N LYS A 13 -3.60 2.48 12.19
CA LYS A 13 -4.92 3.13 12.25
C LYS A 13 -6.06 2.32 11.61
N ILE A 14 -5.78 1.12 11.10
CA ILE A 14 -6.72 0.30 10.33
C ILE A 14 -6.99 -1.03 11.05
N SER A 15 -8.26 -1.44 11.16
CA SER A 15 -8.66 -2.69 11.82
C SER A 15 -8.71 -3.86 10.84
N GLU A 16 -8.65 -5.09 11.36
CA GLU A 16 -8.80 -6.32 10.58
C GLU A 16 -10.16 -6.36 9.86
N GLU A 17 -11.24 -5.95 10.53
CA GLU A 17 -12.57 -5.89 9.92
C GLU A 17 -12.63 -4.90 8.75
N ALA A 18 -11.96 -3.75 8.87
CA ALA A 18 -11.89 -2.75 7.79
C ALA A 18 -11.10 -3.29 6.59
N LEU A 19 -9.97 -3.96 6.82
CA LEU A 19 -9.19 -4.61 5.76
C LEU A 19 -9.99 -5.70 5.04
N ARG A 20 -10.78 -6.48 5.79
CA ARG A 20 -11.66 -7.51 5.24
C ARG A 20 -12.77 -6.92 4.38
N ALA A 21 -13.41 -5.84 4.85
CA ALA A 21 -14.48 -5.16 4.13
C ALA A 21 -13.98 -4.51 2.83
N ASP A 22 -12.88 -3.75 2.89
CA ASP A 22 -12.34 -3.02 1.74
C ASP A 22 -11.63 -3.94 0.73
N GLY A 23 -10.97 -4.98 1.23
CA GLY A 23 -10.10 -5.84 0.43
C GLY A 23 -10.74 -7.11 -0.12
N PHE A 24 -11.78 -7.64 0.53
CA PHE A 24 -12.29 -8.98 0.25
C PHE A 24 -13.83 -9.06 0.25
N GLY A 25 -14.53 -7.92 0.18
CA GLY A 25 -15.99 -7.85 -0.02
C GLY A 25 -16.43 -8.20 -1.44
N GLU A 26 -17.72 -8.04 -1.74
CA GLU A 26 -18.31 -8.39 -3.06
C GLU A 26 -17.71 -7.59 -4.23
N ASN A 27 -17.08 -6.44 -3.97
CA ASN A 27 -16.30 -5.65 -4.93
C ASN A 27 -14.93 -5.29 -4.31
N PRO A 28 -13.93 -6.18 -4.41
CA PRO A 28 -12.63 -5.95 -3.79
C PRO A 28 -11.84 -4.87 -4.52
N PHE A 29 -11.41 -3.82 -3.80
CA PHE A 29 -10.50 -2.80 -4.33
C PHE A 29 -9.41 -2.49 -3.30
N TYR A 30 -8.26 -3.15 -3.43
CA TYR A 30 -7.10 -2.85 -2.59
C TYR A 30 -6.32 -1.67 -3.18
N CYS A 31 -6.37 -0.52 -2.50
CA CYS A 31 -5.41 0.56 -2.71
C CYS A 31 -4.76 0.89 -1.37
N CYS A 32 -3.58 0.30 -1.13
CA CYS A 32 -2.79 0.58 0.06
C CYS A 32 -1.68 1.58 -0.31
N LEU A 33 -1.64 2.71 0.41
CA LEU A 33 -0.47 3.58 0.43
C LEU A 33 0.45 3.11 1.55
N VAL A 34 1.52 2.40 1.20
CA VAL A 34 2.58 2.06 2.15
C VAL A 34 3.55 3.24 2.19
N ALA A 35 3.45 4.06 3.24
CA ALA A 35 4.40 5.13 3.50
C ALA A 35 5.30 4.71 4.67
N GLU A 36 6.61 4.61 4.40
CA GLU A 36 7.61 4.52 5.46
C GLU A 36 8.09 5.94 5.77
N LEU A 37 7.89 6.38 7.02
CA LEU A 37 8.51 7.60 7.53
C LEU A 37 9.99 7.31 7.72
N LEU A 38 10.84 8.02 6.99
CA LEU A 38 12.28 7.97 7.22
C LEU A 38 12.59 8.48 8.64
N PRO A 39 13.52 7.84 9.37
CA PRO A 39 13.89 8.29 10.70
C PRO A 39 14.44 9.72 10.66
N ALA A 40 14.22 10.49 11.73
CA ALA A 40 14.90 11.77 11.88
C ALA A 40 16.43 11.56 11.97
N PRO A 41 17.26 12.58 11.64
CA PRO A 41 18.71 12.46 11.78
C PRO A 41 19.10 12.04 13.20
N GLY A 42 19.70 10.86 13.34
CA GLY A 42 20.11 10.28 14.62
C GLY A 42 19.17 9.19 15.17
N GLU A 43 18.05 8.90 14.51
CA GLU A 43 17.16 7.80 14.90
C GLU A 43 17.55 6.47 14.23
N PRO A 44 17.30 5.32 14.91
CA PRO A 44 17.57 4.01 14.34
C PRO A 44 16.72 3.78 13.08
N GLN A 45 17.37 3.23 12.05
CA GLN A 45 16.75 2.91 10.77
C GLN A 45 15.61 1.89 10.93
N GLY A 46 14.56 2.05 10.12
CA GLY A 46 13.38 1.18 10.15
C GLY A 46 13.75 -0.31 10.03
N GLN A 47 13.06 -1.18 10.78
CA GLN A 47 13.39 -2.61 10.90
C GLN A 47 12.94 -3.47 9.69
N GLY A 48 12.74 -2.85 8.52
CA GLY A 48 12.26 -3.55 7.31
C GLY A 48 10.80 -4.03 7.42
N ILE A 49 10.00 -3.38 8.26
CA ILE A 49 8.59 -3.69 8.51
C ILE A 49 7.77 -3.62 7.21
N GLY A 50 8.01 -2.60 6.37
CA GLY A 50 7.32 -2.43 5.08
C GLY A 50 7.51 -3.65 4.15
N SER A 51 8.72 -4.20 4.09
CA SER A 51 9.01 -5.42 3.31
C SER A 51 8.25 -6.64 3.82
N LYS A 52 8.09 -6.77 5.14
CA LYS A 52 7.33 -7.89 5.73
C LYS A 52 5.84 -7.78 5.46
N ILE A 53 5.29 -6.56 5.54
CA ILE A 53 3.89 -6.28 5.22
C ILE A 53 3.62 -6.65 3.76
N ILE A 54 4.44 -6.19 2.82
CA ILE A 54 4.19 -6.44 1.39
C ILE A 54 4.29 -7.93 1.05
N LYS A 55 5.24 -8.66 1.65
CA LYS A 55 5.32 -10.11 1.50
C LYS A 55 4.04 -10.78 2.00
N LYS A 56 3.53 -10.38 3.17
CA LYS A 56 2.31 -10.98 3.71
C LYS A 56 1.07 -10.69 2.86
N VAL A 57 0.97 -9.47 2.33
CA VAL A 57 -0.10 -9.11 1.39
C VAL A 57 0.00 -9.95 0.12
N ALA A 58 1.19 -10.15 -0.43
CA ALA A 58 1.40 -10.99 -1.61
C ALA A 58 1.00 -12.46 -1.35
N GLU A 59 1.36 -13.03 -0.19
CA GLU A 59 0.92 -14.38 0.21
C GLU A 59 -0.62 -14.51 0.19
N VAL A 60 -1.31 -13.60 0.88
CA VAL A 60 -2.78 -13.62 0.97
C VAL A 60 -3.43 -13.39 -0.39
N ALA A 61 -2.87 -12.49 -1.20
CA ALA A 61 -3.36 -12.23 -2.56
C ALA A 61 -3.32 -13.50 -3.42
N LEU A 62 -2.20 -14.24 -3.37
CA LEU A 62 -2.05 -15.51 -4.09
C LEU A 62 -3.02 -16.59 -3.57
N GLU A 63 -3.18 -16.72 -2.24
CA GLU A 63 -4.15 -17.65 -1.63
C GLU A 63 -5.60 -17.38 -2.07
N ARG A 64 -5.91 -16.14 -2.46
CA ARG A 64 -7.23 -15.68 -2.90
C ARG A 64 -7.41 -15.71 -4.42
N GLY A 65 -6.41 -16.17 -5.18
CA GLY A 65 -6.45 -16.24 -6.63
C GLY A 65 -6.17 -14.92 -7.34
N CYS A 66 -5.63 -13.92 -6.64
CA CYS A 66 -5.13 -12.70 -7.27
C CYS A 66 -3.81 -12.98 -7.99
N SER A 67 -3.61 -12.36 -9.15
CA SER A 67 -2.39 -12.53 -9.97
C SER A 67 -1.45 -11.32 -9.93
N GLN A 68 -1.88 -10.20 -9.33
CA GLN A 68 -1.14 -8.95 -9.33
C GLN A 68 -1.30 -8.21 -8.00
N LEU A 69 -0.23 -7.54 -7.57
CA LEU A 69 -0.23 -6.58 -6.48
C LEU A 69 0.18 -5.23 -7.08
N ARG A 70 -0.63 -4.19 -6.86
CA ARG A 70 -0.34 -2.82 -7.28
C ARG A 70 -0.26 -1.90 -6.06
N LEU A 71 0.69 -0.98 -6.09
CA LEU A 71 0.90 0.03 -5.07
C LEU A 71 1.34 1.35 -5.72
N THR A 72 1.15 2.47 -5.02
CA THR A 72 1.67 3.79 -5.44
C THR A 72 2.80 4.19 -4.50
N VAL A 73 3.92 4.66 -5.06
CA VAL A 73 5.06 5.17 -4.30
C VAL A 73 5.15 6.68 -4.52
N LEU A 74 5.40 7.44 -3.47
CA LEU A 74 5.67 8.88 -3.59
C LEU A 74 6.99 9.10 -4.34
N ASP A 75 7.01 10.08 -5.23
CA ASP A 75 8.11 10.36 -6.16
C ASP A 75 9.50 10.51 -5.50
N TRP A 76 9.52 11.06 -4.29
CA TRP A 76 10.69 11.29 -3.47
C TRP A 76 11.22 10.04 -2.76
N ASN A 77 10.43 8.96 -2.64
CA ASN A 77 10.82 7.76 -1.92
C ASN A 77 11.61 6.78 -2.81
N LYS A 78 12.80 7.20 -3.23
CA LYS A 78 13.68 6.38 -4.08
C LYS A 78 14.07 5.06 -3.42
N GLY A 79 14.27 5.04 -2.10
CA GLY A 79 14.57 3.81 -1.36
C GLY A 79 13.48 2.74 -1.51
N ALA A 80 12.20 3.11 -1.38
CA ALA A 80 11.10 2.18 -1.60
C ALA A 80 10.96 1.77 -3.09
N MET A 81 11.15 2.70 -4.03
CA MET A 81 11.15 2.39 -5.46
C MET A 81 12.21 1.33 -5.80
N ASP A 82 13.45 1.53 -5.35
CA ASP A 82 14.56 0.62 -5.60
C ASP A 82 14.33 -0.75 -4.95
N LEU A 83 13.82 -0.76 -3.72
CA LEU A 83 13.43 -1.98 -3.02
C LEU A 83 12.39 -2.79 -3.81
N TYR A 84 11.31 -2.16 -4.27
CA TYR A 84 10.25 -2.87 -5.00
C TYR A 84 10.71 -3.32 -6.39
N LYS A 85 11.51 -2.51 -7.08
CA LYS A 85 12.17 -2.91 -8.34
C LYS A 85 13.04 -4.16 -8.12
N ALA A 86 13.82 -4.21 -7.04
CA ALA A 86 14.62 -5.38 -6.68
C ALA A 86 13.78 -6.62 -6.34
N LEU A 87 12.55 -6.44 -5.87
CA LEU A 87 11.58 -7.52 -5.64
C LEU A 87 10.79 -7.93 -6.90
N GLY A 88 11.05 -7.30 -8.05
CA GLY A 88 10.40 -7.60 -9.33
C GLY A 88 9.20 -6.73 -9.69
N ALA A 89 8.91 -5.69 -8.90
CA ALA A 89 7.88 -4.71 -9.27
C ALA A 89 8.33 -3.84 -10.45
N GLN A 90 7.37 -3.41 -11.26
CA GLN A 90 7.58 -2.47 -12.36
C GLN A 90 6.97 -1.11 -11.99
N ASP A 91 7.71 -0.04 -12.29
CA ASP A 91 7.17 1.31 -12.21
C ASP A 91 6.31 1.58 -13.45
N LEU A 92 4.99 1.55 -13.28
CA LEU A 92 4.04 1.74 -14.38
C LEU A 92 4.00 3.19 -14.89
N THR A 93 4.43 4.16 -14.07
CA THR A 93 4.57 5.56 -14.52
C THR A 93 5.70 5.66 -15.52
N GLU A 94 6.85 5.03 -15.20
CA GLU A 94 8.04 5.02 -16.06
C GLU A 94 7.85 4.13 -17.30
N ALA A 95 7.28 2.93 -17.13
CA ALA A 95 7.18 1.94 -18.20
C ALA A 95 6.06 2.23 -19.20
N GLU A 96 4.93 2.78 -18.73
CA GLU A 96 3.70 2.88 -19.52
C GLU A 96 3.08 4.29 -19.51
N GLY A 97 3.59 5.22 -18.70
CA GLY A 97 3.06 6.59 -18.62
C GLY A 97 1.74 6.72 -17.86
N TRP A 98 1.42 5.77 -16.96
CA TRP A 98 0.20 5.87 -16.15
C TRP A 98 0.28 7.01 -15.13
N HIS A 99 -0.80 7.77 -15.00
CA HIS A 99 -0.98 8.77 -13.96
C HIS A 99 -2.09 8.34 -12.99
N SER A 100 -1.88 8.59 -11.69
CA SER A 100 -2.88 8.33 -10.66
C SER A 100 -3.78 9.56 -10.47
N PHE A 101 -5.10 9.38 -10.61
CA PHE A 101 -6.11 10.42 -10.41
C PHE A 101 -7.05 10.04 -9.26
N ARG A 102 -7.53 11.04 -8.52
CA ARG A 102 -8.54 10.87 -7.46
C ARG A 102 -9.64 11.91 -7.65
N PHE A 103 -10.89 11.47 -7.52
CA PHE A 103 -12.03 12.37 -7.35
C PHE A 103 -12.35 12.46 -5.86
N GLU A 104 -12.33 13.66 -5.31
CA GLU A 104 -12.83 13.92 -3.96
C GLU A 104 -14.36 14.00 -3.98
N GLU A 105 -14.99 13.95 -2.80
CA GLU A 105 -16.45 13.82 -2.67
C GLU A 105 -17.24 14.84 -3.51
N GLU A 106 -16.87 16.12 -3.43
CA GLU A 106 -17.53 17.21 -4.16
C GLU A 106 -17.48 16.99 -5.68
N ALA A 107 -16.31 16.65 -6.21
CA ALA A 107 -16.14 16.36 -7.64
C ALA A 107 -16.94 15.13 -8.08
N MET A 108 -17.08 14.11 -7.21
CA MET A 108 -17.95 12.96 -7.50
C MET A 108 -19.44 13.32 -7.49
N ARG A 109 -19.87 14.20 -6.59
CA ARG A 109 -21.27 14.68 -6.52
C ARG A 109 -21.64 15.46 -7.77
N GLU A 110 -20.79 16.41 -8.16
CA GLU A 110 -20.96 17.17 -9.41
C GLU A 110 -21.02 16.23 -10.63
N LEU A 111 -20.10 15.28 -10.72
CA LEU A 111 -20.05 14.31 -11.81
C LEU A 111 -21.33 13.44 -11.87
N ALA A 112 -21.90 13.10 -10.71
CA ALA A 112 -23.13 12.32 -10.60
C ALA A 112 -24.41 13.16 -10.72
N GLY A 113 -24.31 14.48 -10.85
CA GLY A 113 -25.45 15.41 -10.87
C GLY A 113 -26.22 15.45 -9.54
N LYS A 114 -25.52 15.32 -8.40
CA LYS A 114 -26.07 15.30 -7.04
C LYS A 114 -25.73 16.53 -6.22
#